data_AF-A0A3M1ESZ9-F1
#
_entry.id   AF-A0A3M1ESZ9-F1
#
_cell.length_a   1.000
_cell.length_b   1.000
_cell.length_c   1.000
_cell.angle_alpha   90.00
_cell.angle_beta   90.00
_cell.angle_gamma   90.00
#
_symmetry.space_group_name_H-M   'P 1'
#
loop_
_entity.id
_entity.type
_entity.pdbx_description
1 polymer ?
#
loop_
_entity_poly.entity_id
_entity_poly.type
_entity_poly.pdbx_seq_one_letter_code
_entity_poly.pdbx_strand_id
1 'polypeptide(L)'
;MLLPPDAELARRDAAIPGLGLLLDPEAFTDALRVALPHAGVESARARYVRYKPGTNCLVAYQLEVTGTWTDVYAKAYRAGTRGKLRKARARFTGCSALGSGGIVLDDAVTVVFAFPNDYKLDTLASLVDQDSQRRLFAGLLPQHPDLWEAALRGLRYKPERRYVARMVAKTGESALV
;
A
#
# COMPACT_ATOMS: atom_id res chain seq x y z
N MET A 1 0.07 -19.25 4.89
CA MET A 1 1.06 -20.14 5.47
C MET A 1 2.45 -19.69 5.05
N LEU A 2 3.29 -19.38 6.03
CA LEU A 2 4.71 -19.04 5.83
C LEU A 2 5.49 -20.22 5.24
N LEU A 3 6.27 -19.97 4.20
CA LEU A 3 7.14 -21.00 3.62
C LEU A 3 8.37 -21.24 4.53
N PRO A 4 8.93 -22.46 4.59
CA PRO A 4 10.05 -22.77 5.47
C PRO A 4 11.28 -21.84 5.34
N PRO A 5 11.69 -21.42 4.12
CA PRO A 5 12.79 -20.45 3.98
C PRO A 5 12.47 -19.08 4.60
N ASP A 6 11.22 -18.64 4.52
CA ASP A 6 10.77 -17.36 5.07
C ASP A 6 10.68 -17.42 6.60
N ALA A 7 10.25 -18.56 7.15
CA ALA A 7 10.27 -18.82 8.59
C ALA A 7 11.70 -18.80 9.15
N GLU A 8 12.65 -19.43 8.46
CA GLU A 8 14.05 -19.41 8.84
C GLU A 8 14.66 -18.00 8.72
N LEU A 9 14.29 -17.24 7.67
CA LEU A 9 14.71 -15.86 7.51
C LEU A 9 14.19 -14.98 8.67
N ALA A 10 12.91 -15.10 9.02
CA ALA A 10 12.30 -14.38 10.12
C ALA A 10 12.97 -14.71 11.47
N ARG A 11 13.29 -15.99 11.71
CA ARG A 11 14.00 -16.44 12.90
C ARG A 11 15.42 -15.85 12.99
N ARG A 12 16.13 -15.75 11.87
CA ARG A 12 17.50 -15.21 11.82
C ARG A 12 17.56 -13.70 12.02
N ASP A 13 16.57 -12.95 11.53
CA ASP A 13 16.52 -11.50 11.66
C ASP A 13 15.46 -11.04 12.67
N ALA A 14 15.66 -11.45 13.92
CA ALA A 14 14.83 -11.03 15.06
C ALA A 14 14.87 -9.51 15.33
N ALA A 15 15.77 -8.77 14.68
CA ALA A 15 15.81 -7.31 14.79
C ALA A 15 14.58 -6.64 14.16
N ILE A 16 13.86 -7.32 13.26
CA ILE A 16 12.61 -6.87 12.64
C ILE A 16 11.44 -7.72 13.18
N PRO A 17 10.74 -7.30 14.25
CA PRO A 17 9.72 -8.13 14.92
C PRO A 17 8.59 -8.59 13.99
N GLY A 18 8.14 -7.72 13.08
CA GLY A 18 7.09 -8.02 12.11
C GLY A 18 7.53 -8.80 10.88
N LEU A 19 8.77 -9.30 10.79
CA LEU A 19 9.26 -9.97 9.59
C LEU A 19 8.46 -11.24 9.26
N GLY A 20 8.28 -12.13 10.24
CA GLY A 20 7.47 -13.34 10.06
C GLY A 20 6.02 -13.03 9.71
N LEU A 21 5.43 -12.04 10.40
CA LEU A 21 4.09 -11.55 10.10
C LEU A 21 3.94 -11.09 8.64
N LEU A 22 4.91 -10.32 8.12
CA LEU A 22 4.83 -9.78 6.77
C LEU A 22 5.18 -10.77 5.67
N LEU A 23 5.77 -11.92 5.98
CA LEU A 23 6.06 -12.96 5.01
C LEU A 23 4.97 -14.05 4.99
N ASP A 24 4.05 -14.05 5.95
CA ASP A 24 2.91 -14.97 6.00
C ASP A 24 1.60 -14.23 5.69
N PRO A 25 1.03 -14.39 4.47
CA PRO A 25 -0.22 -13.74 4.12
C PRO A 25 -1.38 -14.07 5.06
N GLU A 26 -1.44 -15.29 5.62
CA GLU A 26 -2.53 -15.68 6.53
C GLU A 26 -2.37 -14.99 7.88
N ALA A 27 -1.17 -15.03 8.48
CA ALA A 27 -0.91 -14.31 9.73
C ALA A 27 -1.13 -12.80 9.58
N PHE A 28 -0.75 -12.24 8.42
CA PHE A 28 -1.02 -10.84 8.09
C PHE A 28 -2.53 -10.55 8.01
N THR A 29 -3.31 -11.40 7.33
CA THR A 29 -4.77 -11.30 7.28
C THR A 29 -5.38 -11.35 8.69
N ASP A 30 -4.97 -12.31 9.52
CA ASP A 30 -5.51 -12.46 10.87
C ASP A 30 -5.17 -11.27 11.77
N ALA A 31 -3.94 -10.75 11.69
CA ALA A 31 -3.56 -9.53 12.39
C ALA A 31 -4.42 -8.33 11.97
N LEU A 32 -4.75 -8.20 10.68
CA LEU A 32 -5.66 -7.16 10.20
C LEU A 32 -7.09 -7.36 10.69
N ARG A 33 -7.62 -8.58 10.72
CA ARG A 33 -8.96 -8.87 11.26
C ARG A 33 -9.08 -8.51 12.74
N VAL A 34 -8.06 -8.83 13.53
CA VAL A 34 -8.02 -8.46 14.96
C VAL A 34 -7.97 -6.95 15.12
N ALA A 35 -7.13 -6.27 14.32
CA ALA A 35 -6.92 -4.83 14.45
C ALA A 35 -8.05 -3.98 13.82
N LEU A 36 -8.81 -4.54 12.87
CA LEU A 36 -9.90 -3.91 12.14
C LEU A 36 -11.12 -4.86 12.04
N PRO A 37 -11.79 -5.17 13.16
CA PRO A 37 -12.86 -6.19 13.19
C PRO A 37 -14.06 -5.85 12.31
N HIS A 38 -14.27 -4.57 12.00
CA HIS A 38 -15.40 -4.09 11.19
C HIS A 38 -15.03 -3.82 9.73
N ALA A 39 -13.77 -3.99 9.33
CA ALA A 39 -13.36 -3.72 7.95
C ALA A 39 -13.80 -4.82 6.97
N GLY A 40 -14.15 -6.03 7.45
CA GLY A 40 -14.54 -7.14 6.57
C GLY A 40 -13.35 -7.70 5.77
N VAL A 41 -12.19 -7.83 6.41
CA VAL A 41 -10.97 -8.37 5.79
C VAL A 41 -11.10 -9.88 5.59
N GLU A 42 -11.02 -10.34 4.35
CA GLU A 42 -11.28 -11.73 3.97
C GLU A 42 -10.00 -12.50 3.63
N SER A 43 -9.10 -11.94 2.83
CA SER A 43 -7.88 -12.65 2.44
C SER A 43 -6.80 -11.69 1.96
N ALA A 44 -5.52 -12.09 2.05
CA ALA A 44 -4.39 -11.33 1.53
C ALA A 44 -3.50 -12.17 0.61
N ARG A 45 -2.95 -11.54 -0.43
CA ARG A 45 -2.00 -12.14 -1.37
C ARG A 45 -0.78 -11.27 -1.52
N ALA A 46 0.40 -11.77 -1.13
CA ALA A 46 1.65 -11.04 -1.31
C ALA A 46 1.98 -10.90 -2.81
N ARG A 47 2.39 -9.71 -3.24
CA ARG A 47 2.72 -9.38 -4.64
C ARG A 47 4.15 -8.91 -4.84
N TYR A 48 4.75 -8.32 -3.81
CA TYR A 48 6.10 -7.76 -3.88
C TYR A 48 6.72 -7.67 -2.49
N VAL A 49 7.96 -8.12 -2.35
CA VAL A 49 8.73 -8.06 -1.11
C VAL A 49 9.99 -7.23 -1.33
N ARG A 50 10.29 -6.34 -0.39
CA ARG A 50 11.55 -5.59 -0.31
C ARG A 50 12.09 -5.71 1.10
N TYR A 51 13.03 -6.62 1.28
CA TYR A 51 13.70 -6.88 2.54
C TYR A 51 15.04 -6.14 2.61
N LYS A 52 15.31 -5.49 3.76
CA LYS A 52 16.59 -4.90 4.12
C LYS A 52 17.02 -5.47 5.48
N PRO A 53 18.02 -6.37 5.50
CA PRO A 53 18.47 -7.03 6.71
C PRO A 53 18.69 -6.07 7.88
N GLY A 54 18.22 -6.47 9.06
CA GLY A 54 18.33 -5.76 10.33
C GLY A 54 17.64 -4.40 10.39
N THR A 55 16.90 -4.00 9.34
CA THR A 55 16.43 -2.62 9.16
C THR A 55 14.91 -2.51 8.93
N ASN A 56 14.39 -3.11 7.87
CA ASN A 56 12.94 -3.14 7.57
C ASN A 56 12.61 -4.16 6.48
N CYS A 57 11.36 -4.60 6.47
CA CYS A 57 10.77 -5.35 5.38
C CYS A 57 9.51 -4.63 4.92
N LEU A 58 9.37 -4.41 3.61
CA LEU A 58 8.13 -3.93 2.99
C LEU A 58 7.53 -5.04 2.16
N VAL A 59 6.23 -5.28 2.31
CA VAL A 59 5.48 -6.21 1.47
C VAL A 59 4.23 -5.53 0.91
N ALA A 60 4.05 -5.60 -0.40
CA ALA A 60 2.83 -5.18 -1.08
C ALA A 60 1.89 -6.38 -1.16
N TYR A 61 0.63 -6.15 -0.84
CA TYR A 61 -0.43 -7.14 -0.82
C TYR A 61 -1.61 -6.68 -1.69
N GLN A 62 -2.28 -7.63 -2.32
CA GLN A 62 -3.68 -7.49 -2.65
C GLN A 62 -4.49 -8.00 -1.47
N LEU A 63 -5.41 -7.18 -0.98
CA LEU A 63 -6.28 -7.48 0.15
C LEU A 63 -7.72 -7.53 -0.33
N GLU A 64 -8.43 -8.59 0.02
CA GLU A 64 -9.86 -8.73 -0.21
C GLU A 64 -10.61 -8.18 1.00
N VAL A 65 -11.47 -7.20 0.76
CA VAL A 65 -12.24 -6.47 1.76
C VAL A 65 -13.67 -6.39 1.27
N THR A 66 -14.61 -7.02 1.98
CA THR A 66 -16.04 -7.07 1.61
C THR A 66 -16.24 -7.47 0.13
N GLY A 67 -15.59 -8.55 -0.29
CA GLY A 67 -15.61 -9.06 -1.68
C GLY A 67 -14.89 -8.21 -2.73
N THR A 68 -14.20 -7.14 -2.35
CA THR A 68 -13.47 -6.25 -3.28
C THR A 68 -11.96 -6.32 -3.03
N TRP A 69 -11.19 -6.46 -4.11
CA TRP A 69 -9.74 -6.45 -4.05
C TRP A 69 -9.18 -5.03 -4.07
N THR A 70 -8.32 -4.71 -3.11
CA THR A 70 -7.61 -3.43 -3.01
C THR A 70 -6.11 -3.65 -2.75
N ASP A 71 -5.28 -2.72 -3.19
CA ASP A 71 -3.85 -2.77 -2.91
C ASP A 71 -3.57 -2.18 -1.52
N VAL A 72 -2.76 -2.88 -0.74
CA VAL A 72 -2.20 -2.38 0.51
C VAL A 72 -0.70 -2.67 0.52
N TYR A 73 0.05 -1.94 1.34
CA TYR A 73 1.40 -2.37 1.66
C TYR A 73 1.65 -2.25 3.15
N ALA A 74 2.44 -3.19 3.65
CA ALA A 74 2.87 -3.23 5.02
C ALA A 74 4.38 -3.05 5.09
N LYS A 75 4.84 -2.39 6.15
CA LYS A 75 6.26 -2.15 6.39
C LYS A 75 6.59 -2.38 7.86
N ALA A 76 7.29 -3.47 8.12
CA ALA A 76 7.85 -3.82 9.41
C ALA A 76 9.20 -3.13 9.56
N TYR A 77 9.44 -2.55 10.74
CA TYR A 77 10.69 -1.88 11.05
C TYR A 77 11.48 -2.62 12.12
N ARG A 78 12.75 -2.26 12.23
CA ARG A 78 13.60 -2.67 13.35
C ARG A 78 12.97 -2.32 14.70
N ALA A 79 13.16 -3.18 15.69
CA ALA A 79 12.89 -2.87 17.09
C ALA A 79 13.53 -1.53 17.52
N GLY A 80 12.86 -0.79 18.41
CA GLY A 80 13.30 0.52 18.86
C GLY A 80 12.98 1.69 17.93
N THR A 81 12.34 1.47 16.77
CA THR A 81 12.00 2.55 15.82
C THR A 81 10.55 3.05 15.90
N ARG A 82 9.89 2.90 17.07
CA ARG A 82 8.47 3.30 17.28
C ARG A 82 8.15 4.75 16.90
N GLY A 83 9.13 5.66 16.96
CA GLY A 83 8.97 7.04 16.47
C GLY A 83 8.57 7.13 14.98
N LYS A 84 8.95 6.13 14.16
CA LYS A 84 8.51 6.02 12.75
C LYS A 84 7.04 5.65 12.63
N LEU A 85 6.52 4.81 13.52
CA LEU A 85 5.10 4.42 13.53
C LEU A 85 4.21 5.64 13.81
N ARG A 86 4.59 6.47 14.79
CA ARG A 86 3.89 7.72 15.07
C ARG A 86 3.85 8.66 13.86
N LYS A 87 4.99 8.85 13.19
CA LYS A 87 5.06 9.67 11.97
C LYS A 87 4.20 9.11 10.84
N ALA A 88 4.13 7.78 10.72
CA ALA A 88 3.33 7.12 9.70
C ALA A 88 1.82 7.26 10.00
N ARG A 89 1.41 7.13 11.27
CA ARG A 89 0.01 7.33 11.71
C ARG A 89 -0.52 8.72 11.37
N ALA A 90 0.33 9.74 11.45
CA ALA A 90 -0.02 11.11 11.06
C ALA A 90 -0.25 11.29 9.54
N ARG A 91 0.07 10.28 8.72
CA ARG A 91 -0.18 10.27 7.26
C ARG A 91 -1.42 9.47 6.87
N PHE A 92 -2.19 8.97 7.84
CA PHE A 92 -3.48 8.33 7.60
C PHE A 92 -4.56 9.40 7.39
N THR A 93 -4.53 10.03 6.21
CA THR A 93 -5.31 11.24 5.94
C THR A 93 -6.37 11.06 4.85
N GLY A 94 -6.49 9.87 4.28
CA GLY A 94 -7.38 9.61 3.13
C GLY A 94 -8.36 8.47 3.36
N CYS A 95 -9.51 8.54 2.68
CA CYS A 95 -10.45 7.44 2.61
C CYS A 95 -9.81 6.25 1.88
N SER A 96 -10.06 5.04 2.36
CA SER A 96 -9.57 3.80 1.75
C SER A 96 -10.45 2.62 2.14
N ALA A 97 -10.17 1.45 1.57
CA ALA A 97 -10.82 0.20 1.97
C ALA A 97 -10.63 -0.16 3.46
N LEU A 98 -9.64 0.41 4.14
CA LEU A 98 -9.41 0.21 5.59
C LEU A 98 -9.97 1.37 6.45
N GLY A 99 -10.79 2.25 5.88
CA GLY A 99 -11.28 3.44 6.55
C GLY A 99 -10.28 4.59 6.44
N SER A 100 -9.47 4.82 7.47
CA SER A 100 -8.63 6.03 7.66
C SER A 100 -7.35 6.08 6.80
N GLY A 101 -7.15 5.15 5.89
CA GLY A 101 -5.99 5.13 4.98
C GLY A 101 -4.86 4.21 5.42
N GLY A 102 -4.90 3.71 6.65
CA GLY A 102 -3.92 2.75 7.15
C GLY A 102 -4.12 2.36 8.61
N ILE A 103 -3.27 1.47 9.09
CA ILE A 103 -3.23 1.01 10.49
C ILE A 103 -1.80 0.76 10.94
N VAL A 104 -1.56 0.81 12.25
CA VAL A 104 -0.31 0.41 12.88
C VAL A 104 -0.56 -0.85 13.69
N LEU A 105 0.31 -1.85 13.51
CA LEU A 105 0.38 -3.06 14.32
C LEU A 105 1.58 -2.90 15.26
N ASP A 106 1.31 -2.37 16.46
CA ASP A 106 2.35 -1.87 17.38
C ASP A 106 3.28 -3.00 17.88
N ASP A 107 2.74 -4.18 18.18
CA ASP A 107 3.52 -5.34 18.64
C ASP A 107 4.51 -5.84 17.58
N ALA A 108 4.09 -5.78 16.31
CA ALA A 108 4.92 -6.15 15.17
C ALA A 108 5.81 -5.00 14.66
N VAL A 109 5.79 -3.83 15.30
CA VAL A 109 6.47 -2.60 14.86
C VAL A 109 6.23 -2.34 13.36
N THR A 110 4.97 -2.47 12.95
CA THR A 110 4.57 -2.52 11.54
C THR A 110 3.53 -1.45 11.24
N VAL A 111 3.64 -0.83 10.07
CA VAL A 111 2.60 0.04 9.52
C VAL A 111 2.02 -0.56 8.25
N VAL A 112 0.71 -0.41 8.07
CA VAL A 112 -0.02 -0.80 6.86
C VAL A 112 -0.66 0.45 6.28
N PHE A 113 -0.45 0.68 5.00
CA PHE A 113 -1.10 1.74 4.22
C PHE A 113 -2.01 1.11 3.18
N ALA A 114 -3.22 1.64 3.05
CA ALA A 114 -4.17 1.21 2.03
C ALA A 114 -4.19 2.22 0.87
N PHE A 115 -4.12 1.70 -0.35
CA PHE A 115 -4.23 2.50 -1.56
C PHE A 115 -5.50 3.39 -1.52
N PRO A 116 -5.43 4.65 -1.97
CA PRO A 116 -4.29 5.31 -2.62
C PRO A 116 -3.30 6.00 -1.67
N ASN A 117 -3.40 5.75 -0.37
CA ASN A 117 -2.49 6.35 0.60
C ASN A 117 -1.12 5.67 0.50
N ASP A 118 -0.08 6.46 0.27
CA ASP A 118 1.32 6.01 0.25
C ASP A 118 2.19 7.04 0.97
N TYR A 119 3.13 6.56 1.77
CA TYR A 119 3.98 7.39 2.61
C TYR A 119 4.98 8.26 1.83
N LYS A 120 5.30 7.90 0.58
CA LYS A 120 6.27 8.61 -0.28
C LYS A 120 5.66 9.12 -1.58
N LEU A 121 4.55 8.54 -2.04
CA LEU A 121 3.84 9.01 -3.24
C LEU A 121 2.67 9.91 -2.81
N ASP A 122 3.01 11.08 -2.27
CA ASP A 122 2.02 12.01 -1.68
C ASP A 122 0.95 12.50 -2.68
N THR A 123 1.24 12.44 -3.99
CA THR A 123 0.29 12.81 -5.07
C THR A 123 -0.59 11.67 -5.55
N LEU A 124 -0.39 10.44 -5.05
CA LEU A 124 -1.12 9.25 -5.52
C LEU A 124 -2.63 9.37 -5.22
N ALA A 125 -2.99 9.92 -4.06
CA ALA A 125 -4.39 10.18 -3.72
C ALA A 125 -5.07 11.14 -4.71
N SER A 126 -4.32 12.12 -5.24
CA SER A 126 -4.83 13.04 -6.26
C SER A 126 -5.13 12.36 -7.60
N LEU A 127 -4.64 11.15 -7.84
CA LEU A 127 -4.95 10.36 -9.05
C LEU A 127 -6.27 9.58 -8.92
N VAL A 128 -6.87 9.51 -7.73
CA VAL A 128 -8.14 8.80 -7.51
C VAL A 128 -9.30 9.77 -7.35
N ASP A 129 -9.04 10.98 -6.83
CA ASP A 129 -10.03 12.06 -6.78
C ASP A 129 -10.15 12.76 -8.14
N GLN A 130 -11.36 12.80 -8.72
CA GLN A 130 -11.58 13.30 -10.09
C GLN A 130 -11.18 14.77 -10.26
N ASP A 131 -11.50 15.62 -9.29
CA ASP A 131 -11.19 17.05 -9.35
C ASP A 131 -9.68 17.31 -9.23
N SER A 132 -9.02 16.63 -8.30
CA SER A 132 -7.57 16.72 -8.12
C SER A 132 -6.83 16.10 -9.30
N GLN A 133 -7.34 15.01 -9.86
CA GLN A 133 -6.78 14.36 -11.05
C GLN A 133 -6.81 15.31 -12.23
N ARG A 134 -7.96 15.96 -12.48
CA ARG A 134 -8.12 16.95 -13.55
C ARG A 134 -7.13 18.10 -13.41
N ARG A 135 -7.01 18.69 -12.21
CA ARG A 135 -6.05 19.77 -11.95
C ARG A 135 -4.61 19.33 -12.18
N LEU A 136 -4.26 18.12 -11.72
CA LEU A 136 -2.93 17.56 -11.89
C LEU A 136 -2.58 17.37 -13.36
N PHE A 137 -3.46 16.75 -14.15
CA PHE A 137 -3.23 16.52 -15.57
C PHE A 137 -3.29 17.81 -16.40
N ALA A 138 -4.12 18.78 -16.04
CA ALA A 138 -4.09 20.10 -16.66
C ALA A 138 -2.73 20.79 -16.51
N GLY A 139 -2.09 20.65 -15.35
CA GLY A 139 -0.74 21.18 -15.11
C GLY A 139 0.36 20.39 -15.81
N LEU A 140 0.27 19.06 -15.85
CA LEU A 140 1.31 18.20 -16.43
C LEU A 140 1.24 18.09 -17.96
N LEU A 141 0.04 18.14 -18.53
CA LEU A 141 -0.24 17.90 -19.95
C LEU A 141 -1.09 19.04 -20.53
N PRO A 142 -0.64 20.31 -20.47
CA PRO A 142 -1.44 21.45 -20.91
C PRO A 142 -1.81 21.41 -22.40
N GLN A 143 -1.04 20.67 -23.22
CA GLN A 143 -1.27 20.51 -24.65
C GLN A 143 -2.23 19.36 -25.01
N HIS A 144 -2.66 18.55 -24.02
CA HIS A 144 -3.55 17.41 -24.21
C HIS A 144 -4.79 17.52 -23.29
N PRO A 145 -5.71 18.47 -23.56
CA PRO A 145 -6.90 18.70 -22.74
C PRO A 145 -7.86 17.51 -22.70
N ASP A 146 -7.84 16.68 -23.74
CA ASP A 146 -8.55 15.42 -23.86
C ASP A 146 -8.11 14.38 -22.81
N LEU A 147 -6.89 14.49 -22.28
CA LEU A 147 -6.34 13.61 -21.25
C LEU A 147 -6.64 14.08 -19.81
N TRP A 148 -7.16 15.29 -19.60
CA TRP A 148 -7.37 15.83 -18.25
C TRP A 148 -8.45 15.06 -17.47
N GLU A 149 -9.43 14.52 -18.18
CA GLU A 149 -10.49 13.66 -17.63
C GLU A 149 -10.30 12.19 -18.00
N ALA A 150 -9.09 11.78 -18.40
CA ALA A 150 -8.82 10.41 -18.79
C ALA A 150 -9.09 9.44 -17.64
N ALA A 151 -9.69 8.30 -17.95
CA ALA A 151 -9.82 7.22 -16.99
C ALA A 151 -8.43 6.59 -16.76
N LEU A 152 -8.10 6.31 -15.50
CA LEU A 152 -6.86 5.63 -15.15
C LEU A 152 -7.10 4.14 -14.95
N ARG A 153 -6.36 3.32 -15.71
CA ARG A 153 -6.23 1.89 -15.46
C ARG A 153 -4.87 1.59 -14.86
N GLY A 154 -4.83 1.25 -13.58
CA GLY A 154 -3.61 0.82 -12.90
C GLY A 154 -2.98 -0.38 -13.62
N LEU A 155 -1.69 -0.26 -13.93
CA LEU A 155 -0.89 -1.34 -14.55
C LEU A 155 0.08 -1.94 -13.55
N ARG A 156 0.73 -1.10 -12.75
CA ARG A 156 1.69 -1.55 -11.76
C ARG A 156 1.82 -0.58 -10.61
N TYR A 157 1.65 -1.09 -9.39
CA TYR A 157 1.97 -0.34 -8.18
C TYR A 157 3.21 -0.94 -7.51
N LYS A 158 4.22 -0.09 -7.25
CA LYS A 158 5.38 -0.41 -6.40
C LYS A 158 5.42 0.60 -5.25
N PRO A 159 4.97 0.20 -4.05
CA PRO A 159 4.89 1.09 -2.90
C PRO A 159 6.18 1.85 -2.63
N GLU A 160 6.02 3.10 -2.19
CA GLU A 160 7.06 4.09 -1.92
C GLU A 160 8.00 4.39 -3.10
N ARG A 161 7.67 3.97 -4.34
CA ARG A 161 8.54 4.13 -5.52
C ARG A 161 7.85 4.68 -6.74
N ARG A 162 6.77 4.04 -7.18
CA ARG A 162 6.04 4.44 -8.40
C ARG A 162 4.67 3.78 -8.45
N TYR A 163 3.73 4.50 -9.04
CA TYR A 163 2.49 3.98 -9.57
C TYR A 163 2.54 4.17 -11.08
N VAL A 164 2.16 3.15 -11.85
CA VAL A 164 2.10 3.19 -13.31
C VAL A 164 0.69 2.88 -13.73
N ALA A 165 0.09 3.76 -14.52
CA ALA A 165 -1.25 3.61 -15.06
C ALA A 165 -1.29 3.92 -16.55
N ARG A 166 -2.28 3.33 -17.21
CA ARG A 166 -2.69 3.74 -18.56
C ARG A 166 -3.79 4.76 -18.44
N MET A 167 -3.57 5.94 -19.02
CA MET A 167 -4.60 6.94 -19.26
C MET A 167 -5.40 6.53 -20.49
N VAL A 168 -6.73 6.57 -20.40
CA VAL A 168 -7.64 6.29 -21.52
C VAL A 168 -8.54 7.51 -21.72
N ALA A 169 -8.31 8.24 -22.80
CA ALA A 169 -9.14 9.36 -23.22
C ALA A 169 -10.50 8.87 -23.73
N LYS A 170 -11.52 9.75 -23.69
CA LYS A 170 -12.84 9.47 -24.28
C LYS A 170 -12.77 9.25 -25.80
N THR A 171 -11.78 9.85 -26.45
CA THR A 171 -11.50 9.75 -27.90
C THR A 171 -10.79 8.45 -28.29
N GLY A 172 -10.38 7.62 -27.31
CA GLY A 172 -9.64 6.37 -27.54
C GLY A 172 -8.12 6.51 -27.52
N GLU A 173 -7.59 7.74 -27.43
CA GLU A 173 -6.18 7.98 -27.21
C GLU A 173 -5.73 7.44 -25.84
N SER A 174 -4.49 6.96 -25.77
CA SER A 174 -3.95 6.40 -24.53
C SER A 174 -2.50 6.80 -24.29
N ALA A 175 -2.18 7.08 -23.03
CA ALA A 175 -0.84 7.41 -22.57
C ALA A 175 -0.47 6.57 -21.34
N LEU A 176 0.84 6.44 -21.07
CA LEU A 176 1.36 5.82 -19.85
C LEU A 176 1.85 6.91 -18.91
N VAL A 177 1.43 6.85 -17.65
CA VAL A 177 1.82 7.76 -16.57
C VAL A 177 2.39 6.98 -15.39
#